data_AF-A0ABD5P830-F1
#
_entry.id   AF-A0ABD5P830-F1
#
_cell.length_a   1.000
_cell.length_b   1.000
_cell.length_c   1.000
_cell.angle_alpha   90.00
_cell.angle_beta   90.00
_cell.angle_gamma   90.00
#
_symmetry.space_group_name_H-M   'P 1'
#
loop_
_entity.id
_entity.type
_entity.pdbx_description
1 polymer ?
#
loop_
_entity_poly.entity_id
_entity_poly.type
_entity_poly.pdbx_seq_one_letter_code
_entity_poly.pdbx_strand_id
1 'polypeptide(L)'
;MTPRTRPNRTSSPSTGHHDRAVSTPLGYVLTLAITTVLISGLLIAMGGFVDGQRERVVRSELEVLGEQVAADVSAADRLVVAGGTDTDVRASFRLPERVGGSAYTVELTDSDAGDDAATVTLHSADPEVTVEVTFRTRTDVQVGAPVQGGNLVVEYDETDSHLEVHAGD
;
A
#
# COMPACT_ATOMS: atom_id res chain seq x y z
N MET A 1 -61.91 -82.03 31.77
CA MET A 1 -61.71 -81.63 30.37
C MET A 1 -60.54 -80.65 30.34
N THR A 2 -59.44 -81.14 29.74
CA THR A 2 -58.19 -80.52 29.24
C THR A 2 -57.74 -79.10 29.63
N PRO A 3 -56.41 -78.90 29.65
CA PRO A 3 -55.69 -77.85 30.39
C PRO A 3 -55.55 -76.56 29.58
N ARG A 4 -54.99 -75.50 30.19
CA ARG A 4 -54.08 -74.60 29.45
C ARG A 4 -53.23 -73.71 30.35
N THR A 5 -51.96 -74.09 30.40
CA THR A 5 -50.77 -73.26 30.62
C THR A 5 -50.87 -71.93 29.86
N ARG A 6 -50.51 -70.82 30.50
CA ARG A 6 -49.87 -69.68 29.82
C ARG A 6 -48.75 -69.08 30.67
N PRO A 7 -47.68 -68.61 30.01
CA PRO A 7 -46.36 -68.54 30.62
C PRO A 7 -46.04 -67.17 31.24
N ASN A 8 -45.17 -67.24 32.23
CA ASN A 8 -44.45 -66.15 32.87
C ASN A 8 -43.72 -65.30 31.81
N ARG A 9 -44.06 -64.01 31.68
CA ARG A 9 -43.27 -63.06 30.88
C ARG A 9 -42.30 -62.37 31.82
N THR A 10 -41.03 -62.72 31.68
CA THR A 10 -39.90 -61.99 32.25
C THR A 10 -39.88 -60.58 31.70
N SER A 11 -39.92 -59.62 32.62
CA SER A 11 -39.75 -58.19 32.35
C SER A 11 -38.29 -57.95 31.96
N SER A 12 -38.02 -57.86 30.66
CA SER A 12 -36.73 -57.35 30.17
C SER A 12 -36.66 -55.85 30.45
N PRO A 13 -35.61 -55.34 31.11
CA PRO A 13 -35.41 -53.90 31.21
C PRO A 13 -35.12 -53.35 29.82
N SER A 14 -35.92 -52.37 29.38
CA SER A 14 -35.66 -51.64 28.16
C SER A 14 -34.47 -50.70 28.37
N THR A 15 -33.31 -51.08 27.85
CA THR A 15 -32.20 -50.18 27.57
C THR A 15 -32.60 -49.26 26.41
N GLY A 16 -33.37 -48.22 26.73
CA GLY A 16 -33.87 -47.29 25.74
C GLY A 16 -33.54 -45.85 26.09
N HIS A 17 -32.26 -45.44 26.15
CA HIS A 17 -31.94 -44.03 26.42
C HIS A 17 -30.51 -43.56 26.09
N HIS A 18 -30.00 -43.66 24.84
CA HIS A 18 -28.73 -42.96 24.52
C HIS A 18 -28.67 -42.17 23.19
N ASP A 19 -29.53 -42.43 22.19
CA ASP A 19 -29.40 -41.74 20.87
C ASP A 19 -30.08 -40.36 20.75
N ARG A 20 -30.91 -39.98 21.72
CA ARG A 20 -31.68 -38.72 21.71
C ARG A 20 -31.09 -37.62 22.61
N ALA A 21 -30.00 -37.93 23.31
CA ALA A 21 -29.22 -36.96 24.10
C ALA A 21 -28.16 -36.21 23.28
N VAL A 22 -27.84 -36.69 22.07
CA VAL A 22 -26.85 -36.06 21.17
C VAL A 22 -27.44 -34.97 20.28
N SER A 23 -28.77 -34.94 20.09
CA SER A 23 -29.41 -34.02 19.15
C SER A 23 -29.43 -32.56 19.64
N THR A 24 -29.52 -32.33 20.95
CA THR A 24 -29.58 -30.97 21.51
C THR A 24 -28.23 -30.25 21.46
N PRO A 25 -27.09 -30.85 21.88
CA PRO A 25 -25.80 -30.18 21.78
C PRO A 25 -25.26 -30.06 20.34
N LEU A 26 -25.53 -31.06 19.49
CA LEU A 26 -24.99 -31.12 18.14
C LEU A 26 -25.47 -29.97 17.24
N GLY A 27 -26.72 -29.52 17.42
CA GLY A 27 -27.24 -28.36 16.69
C GLY A 27 -26.52 -27.06 17.05
N TYR A 28 -26.28 -26.81 18.34
CA TYR A 28 -25.52 -25.64 18.78
C TYR A 28 -24.06 -25.67 18.30
N VAL A 29 -23.42 -26.84 18.36
CA VAL A 29 -22.05 -27.01 17.85
C VAL A 29 -21.99 -26.75 16.35
N LEU A 30 -22.96 -27.24 15.57
CA LEU A 30 -23.02 -26.99 14.13
C LEU A 30 -23.18 -25.49 13.83
N THR A 31 -24.09 -24.79 14.53
CA THR A 31 -24.24 -23.34 14.36
C THR A 31 -22.96 -22.61 14.70
N LEU A 32 -22.35 -22.93 15.85
CA LEU A 32 -21.07 -22.33 16.26
C LEU A 32 -19.94 -22.63 15.25
N ALA A 33 -19.92 -23.83 14.68
CA ALA A 33 -18.95 -24.20 13.65
C ALA A 33 -19.14 -23.33 12.39
N ILE A 34 -20.37 -23.19 11.91
CA ILE A 34 -20.67 -22.36 10.73
C ILE A 34 -20.35 -20.90 11.01
N THR A 35 -20.77 -20.33 12.15
CA THR A 35 -20.47 -18.93 12.49
C THR A 35 -18.98 -18.69 12.57
N THR A 36 -18.22 -19.64 13.13
CA THR A 36 -16.77 -19.53 13.21
C THR A 36 -16.15 -19.49 11.82
N VAL A 37 -16.57 -20.37 10.92
CA VAL A 37 -16.08 -20.38 9.53
C VAL A 37 -16.43 -19.07 8.81
N LEU A 38 -17.65 -18.56 8.99
CA LEU A 38 -18.08 -17.31 8.39
C LEU A 38 -17.28 -16.11 8.90
N ILE A 39 -17.08 -16.01 10.21
CA ILE A 39 -16.29 -14.93 10.82
C ILE A 39 -14.84 -15.00 10.34
N SER A 40 -14.23 -16.18 10.34
CA SER A 40 -12.87 -16.37 9.83
C SER A 40 -12.75 -15.94 8.37
N GLY A 41 -13.69 -16.34 7.51
CA GLY A 41 -13.71 -15.93 6.11
C GLY A 41 -13.86 -14.41 5.95
N LEU A 42 -14.74 -13.79 6.74
CA LEU A 42 -14.95 -12.34 6.72
C LEU A 42 -13.70 -11.57 7.15
N LEU A 43 -13.02 -12.00 8.22
CA LEU A 43 -11.81 -11.35 8.72
C LEU A 43 -10.68 -11.38 7.68
N ILE A 44 -10.52 -12.51 6.98
CA ILE A 44 -9.54 -12.64 5.89
C ILE A 44 -9.88 -11.68 4.73
N ALA A 45 -11.14 -11.64 4.31
CA ALA A 45 -11.59 -10.74 3.25
C ALA A 45 -11.42 -9.26 3.62
N MET A 46 -11.71 -8.90 4.87
CA MET A 46 -11.55 -7.55 5.39
C MET A 46 -10.08 -7.12 5.40
N GLY A 47 -9.15 -8.01 5.78
CA GLY A 47 -7.71 -7.72 5.75
C GLY A 47 -7.24 -7.29 4.37
N GLY A 48 -7.52 -8.09 3.33
CA GLY A 48 -7.14 -7.75 1.96
C GLY A 48 -7.82 -6.48 1.42
N PHE A 49 -9.06 -6.18 1.86
CA PHE A 49 -9.72 -4.93 1.50
C PHE A 49 -9.00 -3.71 2.10
N VAL A 50 -8.61 -3.79 3.38
CA VAL A 50 -7.87 -2.71 4.08
C VAL A 50 -6.50 -2.49 3.45
N ASP A 51 -5.77 -3.57 3.14
CA ASP A 51 -4.46 -3.49 2.49
C ASP A 51 -4.57 -2.78 1.13
N GLY A 52 -5.56 -3.16 0.31
CA GLY A 52 -5.81 -2.50 -0.97
C GLY A 52 -6.24 -1.03 -0.82
N GLN A 53 -6.97 -0.67 0.24
CA GLN A 53 -7.28 0.73 0.53
C GLN A 53 -6.02 1.52 0.91
N ARG A 54 -5.12 0.93 1.71
CA ARG A 54 -3.85 1.56 2.08
C ARG A 54 -2.98 1.81 0.85
N GLU A 55 -2.87 0.84 -0.05
CA GLU A 55 -2.13 0.99 -1.32
C GLU A 55 -2.67 2.13 -2.18
N ARG A 56 -3.99 2.22 -2.33
CA ARG A 56 -4.63 3.30 -3.11
C ARG A 56 -4.36 4.68 -2.51
N VAL A 57 -4.42 4.81 -1.19
CA VAL A 57 -4.15 6.09 -0.51
C VAL A 57 -2.70 6.49 -0.70
N VAL A 58 -1.75 5.57 -0.45
CA VAL A 58 -0.31 5.82 -0.66
C VAL A 58 -0.03 6.23 -2.10
N ARG A 59 -0.60 5.52 -3.08
CA ARG A 59 -0.45 5.85 -4.50
C ARG A 59 -0.96 7.26 -4.82
N SER A 60 -2.16 7.61 -4.36
CA SER A 60 -2.75 8.93 -4.61
C SER A 60 -1.96 10.05 -3.92
N GLU A 61 -1.42 9.80 -2.72
CA GLU A 61 -0.55 10.76 -2.04
C GLU A 61 0.79 10.92 -2.79
N LEU A 62 1.41 9.84 -3.25
CA LEU A 62 2.64 9.89 -4.05
C LEU A 62 2.43 10.55 -5.41
N GLU A 63 1.30 10.36 -6.07
CA GLU A 63 0.91 11.11 -7.29
C GLU A 63 0.94 12.60 -7.00
N VAL A 64 0.15 13.07 -6.04
CA VAL A 64 0.10 14.50 -5.69
C VAL A 64 1.48 15.07 -5.34
N LEU A 65 2.30 14.33 -4.60
CA LEU A 65 3.66 14.74 -4.26
C LEU A 65 4.57 14.75 -5.50
N GLY A 66 4.46 13.78 -6.40
CA GLY A 66 5.21 13.75 -7.65
C GLY A 66 4.85 14.91 -8.57
N GLU A 67 3.57 15.22 -8.72
CA GLU A 67 3.11 16.42 -9.43
C GLU A 67 3.65 17.71 -8.80
N GLN A 68 3.70 17.77 -7.46
CA GLN A 68 4.25 18.91 -6.75
C GLN A 68 5.75 19.06 -7.01
N VAL A 69 6.54 17.99 -6.85
CA VAL A 69 7.99 17.99 -7.14
C VAL A 69 8.24 18.39 -8.58
N ALA A 70 7.51 17.83 -9.54
CA ALA A 70 7.63 18.16 -10.95
C ALA A 70 7.36 19.66 -11.21
N ALA A 71 6.30 20.22 -10.61
CA ALA A 71 5.98 21.64 -10.76
C ALA A 71 7.05 22.56 -10.16
N ASP A 72 7.58 22.18 -9.00
CA ASP A 72 8.62 22.88 -8.26
C ASP A 72 9.96 22.85 -9.00
N VAL A 73 10.37 21.70 -9.55
CA VAL A 73 11.55 21.56 -10.42
C VAL A 73 11.37 22.36 -11.71
N SER A 74 10.21 22.28 -12.38
CA SER A 74 9.93 23.11 -13.56
C SER A 74 9.91 24.61 -13.25
N ALA A 75 9.64 25.01 -12.00
CA ALA A 75 9.76 26.40 -11.59
C ALA A 75 11.23 26.80 -11.40
N ALA A 76 12.05 25.93 -10.80
CA ALA A 76 13.49 26.13 -10.66
C ALA A 76 14.20 26.18 -12.03
N ASP A 77 13.89 25.26 -12.94
CA ASP A 77 14.39 25.25 -14.32
C ASP A 77 14.11 26.59 -15.04
N ARG A 78 12.90 27.13 -14.88
CA ARG A 78 12.55 28.44 -15.44
C ARG A 78 13.36 29.59 -14.85
N LEU A 79 13.78 29.50 -13.59
CA LEU A 79 14.66 30.49 -12.97
C LEU A 79 16.09 30.39 -13.52
N VAL A 80 16.61 29.16 -13.68
CA VAL A 80 17.92 28.91 -14.31
C VAL A 80 17.92 29.47 -15.74
N VAL A 81 16.92 29.12 -16.55
CA VAL A 81 16.79 29.59 -17.94
C VAL A 81 16.66 31.11 -18.02
N ALA A 82 16.01 31.75 -17.05
CA ALA A 82 15.86 33.20 -17.01
C ALA A 82 17.13 33.93 -16.53
N GLY A 83 17.90 33.31 -15.62
CA GLY A 83 19.16 33.85 -15.09
C GLY A 83 20.35 33.66 -16.03
N GLY A 84 20.30 32.65 -16.91
CA GLY A 84 21.42 32.28 -17.77
C GLY A 84 22.47 31.45 -17.02
N THR A 85 23.62 31.21 -17.67
CA THR A 85 24.69 30.29 -17.23
C THR A 85 25.57 30.80 -16.07
N ASP A 86 25.31 32.00 -15.55
CA ASP A 86 26.08 32.63 -14.45
C ASP A 86 25.21 32.79 -13.18
N THR A 87 24.25 31.88 -12.95
CA THR A 87 23.33 31.95 -11.82
C THR A 87 23.33 30.66 -11.01
N ASP A 88 23.90 30.73 -9.80
CA ASP A 88 23.69 29.76 -8.74
C ASP A 88 22.20 29.73 -8.33
N VAL A 89 21.48 28.70 -8.77
CA VAL A 89 20.09 28.46 -8.36
C VAL A 89 20.04 27.30 -7.38
N ARG A 90 19.62 27.61 -6.15
CA ARG A 90 19.34 26.61 -5.11
C ARG A 90 17.89 26.74 -4.67
N ALA A 91 17.08 25.73 -4.95
CA ALA A 91 15.69 25.65 -4.54
C ALA A 91 15.53 24.59 -3.45
N SER A 92 14.84 24.92 -2.36
CA SER A 92 14.55 23.97 -1.29
C SER A 92 13.05 23.69 -1.22
N PHE A 93 12.71 22.41 -1.10
CA PHE A 93 11.35 21.91 -1.10
C PHE A 93 11.12 21.11 0.17
N ARG A 94 10.03 21.42 0.88
CA ARG A 94 9.65 20.66 2.07
C ARG A 94 8.52 19.72 1.71
N LEU A 95 8.87 18.45 1.60
CA LEU A 95 7.92 17.36 1.42
C LEU A 95 7.68 16.64 2.75
N PRO A 96 6.59 15.87 2.88
CA PRO A 96 6.42 14.97 4.02
C PRO A 96 7.59 13.99 4.11
N GLU A 97 8.01 13.61 5.32
CA GLU A 97 9.00 12.55 5.49
C GLU A 97 8.42 11.15 5.22
N ARG A 98 7.09 11.03 5.28
CA ARG A 98 6.36 9.76 5.20
C ARG A 98 5.01 9.91 4.51
N VAL A 99 4.60 8.84 3.84
CA VAL A 99 3.32 8.67 3.13
C VAL A 99 2.71 7.35 3.57
N GLY A 100 1.43 7.34 3.94
CA GLY A 100 0.79 6.12 4.47
C GLY A 100 1.50 5.49 5.68
N GLY A 101 2.24 6.28 6.47
CA GLY A 101 3.02 5.85 7.63
C GLY A 101 4.43 5.34 7.32
N SER A 102 4.80 5.22 6.05
CA SER A 102 6.07 4.66 5.60
C SER A 102 6.96 5.71 4.95
N ALA A 103 8.27 5.54 5.06
CA ALA A 103 9.21 6.35 4.31
C ALA A 103 9.09 6.02 2.82
N TYR A 104 9.36 7.02 1.99
CA TYR A 104 9.42 6.90 0.55
C TYR A 104 10.69 7.56 0.02
N THR A 105 11.05 7.24 -1.22
CA THR A 105 12.19 7.82 -1.93
C THR A 105 11.71 8.59 -3.16
N VAL A 106 12.48 9.61 -3.52
CA VAL A 106 12.29 10.44 -4.70
C VAL A 106 13.56 10.34 -5.54
N GLU A 107 13.40 10.07 -6.82
CA GLU A 107 14.50 10.00 -7.79
C GLU A 107 14.13 10.86 -9.00
N LEU A 108 15.10 11.61 -9.52
CA LEU A 108 14.97 12.34 -10.77
C LEU A 108 15.78 11.61 -11.82
N THR A 109 15.15 11.32 -12.95
CA THR A 109 15.83 10.74 -14.11
C THR A 109 15.53 11.56 -15.35
N ASP A 110 16.44 11.53 -16.31
CA ASP A 110 16.15 11.98 -17.66
C ASP A 110 15.02 11.11 -18.26
N SER A 111 14.23 11.68 -19.16
CA SER A 111 13.08 10.99 -19.77
C SER A 111 13.39 10.59 -21.21
N ASP A 112 13.12 9.33 -21.55
CA ASP A 112 13.16 8.86 -22.94
C ASP A 112 12.08 9.53 -23.83
N ALA A 113 11.19 10.35 -23.25
CA ALA A 113 10.08 11.02 -23.94
C ALA A 113 10.52 12.24 -24.79
N GLY A 114 11.81 12.57 -24.84
CA GLY A 114 12.43 13.55 -25.76
C GLY A 114 13.40 14.50 -25.06
N ASP A 115 14.18 15.27 -25.85
CA ASP A 115 15.33 16.09 -25.41
C ASP A 115 15.03 17.24 -24.41
N ASP A 116 13.81 17.35 -23.89
CA ASP A 116 13.38 18.39 -22.94
C ASP A 116 12.38 17.81 -21.91
N ALA A 117 12.61 16.58 -21.46
CA ALA A 117 11.71 15.91 -20.52
C ALA A 117 12.50 15.17 -19.43
N ALA A 118 11.98 15.24 -18.20
CA ALA A 118 12.51 14.49 -17.08
C ALA A 118 11.36 13.77 -16.36
N THR A 119 11.69 12.73 -15.60
CA THR A 119 10.73 11.94 -14.83
C THR A 119 11.10 11.99 -13.36
N VAL A 120 10.11 12.28 -12.51
CA VAL A 120 10.20 12.09 -11.06
C VAL A 120 9.62 10.72 -10.73
N THR A 121 10.42 9.87 -10.10
CA THR A 121 9.98 8.55 -9.63
C THR A 121 9.89 8.58 -8.11
N LEU A 122 8.70 8.31 -7.58
CA LEU A 122 8.44 8.19 -6.16
C LEU A 122 8.15 6.73 -5.81
N HIS A 123 8.83 6.22 -4.79
CA HIS A 123 8.71 4.82 -4.39
C HIS A 123 8.49 4.67 -2.88
N SER A 124 7.45 3.92 -2.52
CA SER A 124 7.17 3.43 -1.17
C SER A 124 7.37 1.92 -1.12
N ALA A 125 8.01 1.42 -0.06
CA ALA A 125 8.22 -0.01 0.15
C ALA A 125 7.10 -0.69 0.97
N ASP A 126 6.26 0.08 1.69
CA ASP A 126 5.13 -0.46 2.45
C ASP A 126 3.92 0.51 2.45
N PRO A 127 2.87 0.24 1.66
CA PRO A 127 2.80 -0.78 0.62
C PRO A 127 3.76 -0.48 -0.53
N GLU A 128 4.15 -1.53 -1.26
CA GLU A 128 5.02 -1.43 -2.44
C GLU A 128 4.29 -0.70 -3.57
N VAL A 129 4.67 0.56 -3.79
CA VAL A 129 4.02 1.47 -4.74
C VAL A 129 5.09 2.34 -5.39
N THR A 130 5.11 2.35 -6.72
CA THR A 130 5.88 3.29 -7.54
C THR A 130 4.92 4.20 -8.30
N VAL A 131 5.25 5.48 -8.34
CA VAL A 131 4.57 6.52 -9.12
C VAL A 131 5.61 7.27 -9.93
N GLU A 132 5.33 7.50 -11.21
CA GLU A 132 6.22 8.19 -12.14
C GLU A 132 5.48 9.39 -12.72
N VAL A 133 6.09 10.56 -12.62
CA VAL A 133 5.55 11.83 -13.13
C VAL A 133 6.53 12.44 -14.10
N THR A 134 6.17 12.46 -15.38
CA THR A 134 6.98 13.09 -16.43
C THR A 134 6.63 14.57 -16.58
N PHE A 135 7.65 15.42 -16.63
CA PHE A 135 7.51 16.86 -16.79
C PHE A 135 8.52 17.39 -17.81
N ARG A 136 8.32 18.65 -18.23
CA ARG A 136 9.21 19.32 -19.19
C ARG A 136 10.24 20.17 -18.45
N THR A 137 11.49 20.05 -18.87
CA THR A 137 12.63 20.82 -18.36
C THR A 137 13.54 21.13 -19.53
N ARG A 138 14.15 22.33 -19.55
CA ARG A 138 15.13 22.72 -20.58
C ARG A 138 16.57 22.55 -20.12
N THR A 139 16.76 22.42 -18.82
CA THR A 139 18.03 22.07 -18.20
C THR A 139 18.08 20.56 -18.04
N ASP A 140 19.19 19.95 -18.46
CA ASP A 140 19.42 18.52 -18.29
C ASP A 140 19.34 18.15 -16.80
N VAL A 141 18.76 16.98 -16.52
CA VAL A 141 18.63 16.45 -15.17
C VAL A 141 19.62 15.33 -15.00
N GLN A 142 20.47 15.40 -13.97
CA GLN A 142 21.34 14.29 -13.68
C GLN A 142 20.54 13.16 -13.03
N VAL A 143 20.75 11.94 -13.55
CA VAL A 143 20.27 10.72 -12.91
C VAL A 143 21.02 10.55 -11.60
N GLY A 144 20.34 10.89 -10.50
CA GLY A 144 20.87 10.85 -9.14
C GLY A 144 20.49 9.56 -8.41
N ALA A 145 21.07 9.37 -7.22
CA ALA A 145 20.62 8.33 -6.32
C ALA A 145 19.25 8.70 -5.70
N PRO A 146 18.38 7.72 -5.38
CA PRO A 146 17.12 8.00 -4.69
C PRO A 146 17.33 8.70 -3.35
N VAL A 147 16.65 9.82 -3.15
CA VAL A 147 16.70 10.63 -1.93
C VAL A 147 15.47 10.34 -1.08
N GLN A 148 15.62 10.28 0.24
CA GLN A 148 14.49 10.08 1.14
C GLN A 148 13.56 11.30 1.15
N GLY A 149 12.26 11.07 1.23
CA GLY A 149 11.27 12.14 1.43
C GLY A 149 11.58 13.00 2.67
N GLY A 150 11.19 14.27 2.63
CA GLY A 150 11.50 15.24 3.69
C GLY A 150 11.94 16.57 3.10
N ASN A 151 13.03 17.14 3.62
CA ASN A 151 13.63 18.33 3.03
C ASN A 151 14.45 17.91 1.81
N LEU A 152 14.11 18.42 0.63
CA LEU A 152 14.83 18.19 -0.60
C LEU A 152 15.42 19.52 -1.08
N VAL A 153 16.62 19.47 -1.64
CA VAL A 153 17.27 20.62 -2.27
C VAL A 153 17.57 20.24 -3.71
N VAL A 154 17.12 21.10 -4.63
CA VAL A 154 17.52 21.07 -6.03
C VAL A 154 18.56 22.15 -6.24
N GLU A 155 19.69 21.73 -6.78
CA GLU A 155 20.85 22.57 -7.02
C GLU A 155 21.25 22.45 -8.49
N TYR A 156 21.56 23.57 -9.10
CA TYR A 156 22.14 23.63 -10.43
C TYR A 156 23.66 23.55 -10.33
N ASP A 157 24.29 22.56 -10.97
CA ASP A 157 25.74 22.48 -11.08
C ASP A 157 26.18 23.22 -12.36
N GLU A 158 26.83 24.37 -12.18
CA GLU A 158 27.34 25.17 -13.30
C GLU A 158 28.47 24.47 -14.08
N THR A 159 29.18 23.52 -13.46
CA THR A 159 30.34 22.83 -14.05
C THR A 159 29.91 21.87 -15.14
N ASP A 160 28.86 21.11 -14.87
CA ASP A 160 28.34 20.05 -15.76
C ASP A 160 26.98 20.42 -16.38
N SER A 161 26.42 21.58 -16.03
CA SER A 161 25.18 22.16 -16.58
C SER A 161 23.92 21.32 -16.38
N HIS A 162 23.81 20.60 -15.26
CA HIS A 162 22.65 19.78 -14.92
C HIS A 162 22.03 20.14 -13.57
N LEU A 163 20.77 19.74 -13.36
CA LEU A 163 20.09 19.81 -12.07
C LEU A 163 20.30 18.51 -11.26
N GLU A 164 20.67 18.63 -9.99
CA GLU A 164 20.77 17.51 -9.04
C GLU A 164 19.79 17.66 -7.87
N VAL A 165 19.33 16.55 -7.30
CA VAL A 165 18.47 16.50 -6.12
C VAL A 165 19.23 15.86 -4.96
N HIS A 166 19.25 16.54 -3.82
CA HIS A 166 19.89 16.07 -2.58
C HIS A 166 18.97 16.22 -1.37
N ALA A 167 19.23 15.48 -0.30
CA ALA A 167 18.58 15.69 0.98
C ALA A 167 19.03 17.04 1.58
N GLY A 168 18.08 17.85 2.02
CA GLY A 168 18.33 19.07 2.77
C GLY A 168 18.45 18.82 4.27
N ASP A 169 19.23 19.66 4.96
CA ASP A 169 19.34 19.70 6.42
C ASP A 169 18.04 20.13 7.13
#